data_AF-A0A0A1SG18-F1
#
_entry.id   AF-A0A0A1SG18-F1
#
_cell.length_a   1.000
_cell.length_b   1.000
_cell.length_c   1.000
_cell.angle_alpha   90.00
_cell.angle_beta   90.00
_cell.angle_gamma   90.00
#
_symmetry.space_group_name_H-M   'P 1'
#
loop_
_entity.id
_entity.type
_entity.pdbx_description
1 polymer ?
#
loop_
_entity_poly.entity_id
_entity_poly.type
_entity_poly.pdbx_seq_one_letter_code
_entity_poly.pdbx_strand_id
1 'polypeptide(L)'
;MGIIMNIEKIKKIKNIIYILNRRTIMSEKICLCKGITKDTIVEAIKNGADSIEAVKEATGATTGFCHGGRCKSKIEELIEENK
;
A
#
# COMPACT_ATOMS: atom_id res chain seq x y z
N MET A 1 34.28 17.61 17.37
CA MET A 1 33.89 16.26 17.83
C MET A 1 32.38 16.10 18.12
N GLY A 2 31.71 17.07 18.77
CA GLY A 2 30.31 16.90 19.23
C GLY A 2 29.22 16.79 18.14
N ILE A 3 29.35 17.47 17.00
CA ILE A 3 28.35 17.42 15.91
C ILE A 3 28.36 16.05 15.21
N ILE A 4 29.55 15.49 14.99
CA ILE A 4 29.74 14.17 14.37
C ILE A 4 29.10 13.07 15.24
N MET A 5 29.31 13.11 16.56
CA MET A 5 28.66 12.19 17.50
C MET A 5 27.12 12.28 17.48
N ASN A 6 26.56 13.48 17.23
CA ASN A 6 25.11 13.65 17.08
C ASN A 6 24.58 13.08 15.76
N ILE A 7 25.31 13.26 14.65
CA ILE A 7 24.93 12.70 13.35
C ILE A 7 24.95 11.16 13.40
N GLU A 8 25.95 10.54 14.04
CA GLU A 8 25.99 9.09 14.19
C GLU A 8 24.83 8.55 15.04
N LYS A 9 24.48 9.25 16.14
CA LYS A 9 23.28 8.93 16.93
C LYS A 9 22.00 9.04 16.10
N ILE A 10 21.83 10.11 15.32
CA ILE A 10 20.65 10.30 14.46
C ILE A 10 20.54 9.22 13.40
N LYS A 11 21.67 8.85 12.74
CA LYS A 11 21.70 7.76 11.76
C LYS A 11 21.28 6.43 12.40
N LYS A 12 21.77 6.14 13.61
CA LYS A 12 21.42 4.93 14.36
C LYS A 12 19.94 4.91 14.76
N ILE A 13 19.39 6.04 15.21
CA ILE A 13 17.97 6.20 15.53
C ILE A 13 17.10 5.99 14.28
N LYS A 14 17.42 6.63 13.15
CA LYS A 14 16.69 6.44 11.89
C LYS A 14 16.71 4.98 11.42
N ASN A 15 17.86 4.31 11.54
CA ASN A 15 17.99 2.90 11.16
C ASN A 15 17.20 1.98 12.10
N ILE A 16 17.17 2.28 13.41
CA ILE A 16 16.32 1.58 14.39
C ILE A 16 14.84 1.78 14.05
N ILE A 17 14.40 3.01 13.77
CA ILE A 17 13.02 3.30 13.35
C ILE A 17 12.67 2.52 12.07
N TYR A 18 13.56 2.49 11.08
CA TYR A 18 13.38 1.72 9.86
C TYR A 18 13.23 0.22 10.13
N ILE A 19 14.09 -0.36 10.98
CA ILE A 19 14.05 -1.79 11.33
C ILE A 19 12.79 -2.14 12.15
N LEU A 20 12.38 -1.28 13.08
CA LEU A 20 11.16 -1.46 13.88
C LEU A 20 9.90 -1.33 13.01
N ASN A 21 9.87 -0.36 12.11
CA ASN A 21 8.80 -0.19 11.12
C ASN A 21 8.72 -1.35 10.13
N ARG A 22 9.83 -2.02 9.82
CA ARG A 22 9.84 -3.17 8.90
C ARG A 22 9.04 -4.37 9.41
N ARG A 23 8.80 -4.48 10.73
CA ARG A 23 7.95 -5.51 11.33
C ARG A 23 6.47 -5.14 11.40
N THR A 24 6.11 -3.87 11.23
CA THR A 24 4.73 -3.37 11.33
C THR A 24 4.14 -2.87 10.01
N ILE A 25 4.94 -2.66 8.96
CA ILE A 25 4.49 -2.23 7.62
C ILE A 25 4.36 -3.45 6.67
N MET A 26 3.47 -4.38 6.98
CA MET A 26 2.97 -5.32 5.97
C MET A 26 1.70 -4.70 5.38
N SER A 27 1.78 -4.19 4.15
CA SER A 27 0.62 -3.62 3.46
C SER A 27 -0.49 -4.68 3.35
N GLU A 28 -1.69 -4.39 3.87
CA GLU A 28 -2.83 -5.31 3.84
C GLU A 28 -3.11 -5.78 2.41
N LYS A 29 -3.27 -7.09 2.21
CA LYS A 29 -3.69 -7.63 0.91
C LYS A 29 -5.19 -7.47 0.76
N ILE A 30 -5.61 -6.64 -0.19
CA ILE A 30 -7.02 -6.44 -0.53
C ILE A 30 -7.46 -7.50 -1.54
N CYS A 31 -6.68 -7.74 -2.60
CA CYS A 31 -6.97 -8.81 -3.55
C CYS A 31 -6.26 -10.10 -3.15
N LEU A 32 -6.94 -10.94 -2.37
CA LEU A 32 -6.36 -12.15 -1.81
C LEU A 32 -5.92 -13.18 -2.86
N CYS A 33 -6.63 -13.29 -4.00
CA CYS A 33 -6.27 -14.26 -5.06
C CYS A 33 -5.06 -13.83 -5.90
N LYS A 34 -4.82 -12.53 -6.03
CA LYS A 34 -3.74 -11.96 -6.86
C LYS A 34 -2.60 -11.36 -6.01
N GLY A 35 -2.78 -11.31 -4.69
CA GLY A 35 -1.80 -10.74 -3.77
C GLY A 35 -1.68 -9.21 -3.85
N ILE A 36 -2.65 -8.50 -4.43
CA ILE A 36 -2.60 -7.03 -4.57
C ILE A 36 -2.87 -6.36 -3.23
N THR A 37 -2.03 -5.39 -2.89
CA THR A 37 -2.01 -4.71 -1.59
C THR A 37 -2.86 -3.44 -1.60
N LYS A 38 -3.28 -2.98 -0.41
CA LYS A 38 -3.98 -1.70 -0.22
C LYS A 38 -3.19 -0.55 -0.80
N ASP A 39 -1.88 -0.50 -0.53
CA ASP A 39 -1.01 0.57 -1.00
C ASP A 39 -1.00 0.67 -2.54
N THR A 40 -0.93 -0.46 -3.24
CA THR A 40 -0.97 -0.50 -4.71
C THR A 40 -2.28 0.07 -5.25
N ILE A 41 -3.40 -0.24 -4.59
CA ILE A 41 -4.74 0.21 -5.00
C ILE A 41 -4.90 1.71 -4.71
N VAL A 42 -4.47 2.16 -3.54
CA VAL A 42 -4.51 3.58 -3.16
C VAL A 42 -3.60 4.43 -4.06
N GLU A 43 -2.43 3.92 -4.43
CA GLU A 43 -1.55 4.58 -5.41
C GLU A 43 -2.22 4.71 -6.78
N ALA A 44 -2.87 3.65 -7.27
CA ALA A 44 -3.64 3.71 -8.52
C ALA A 44 -4.77 4.76 -8.46
N ILE A 45 -5.51 4.80 -7.35
CA ILE A 45 -6.59 5.78 -7.14
C ILE A 45 -6.05 7.21 -7.17
N LYS A 46 -4.94 7.48 -6.45
CA LYS A 46 -4.28 8.79 -6.45
C LYS A 46 -3.73 9.21 -7.82
N ASN A 47 -3.43 8.23 -8.68
CA ASN A 47 -3.04 8.44 -10.06
C ASN A 47 -4.24 8.59 -11.02
N GLY A 48 -5.48 8.64 -10.50
CA GLY A 48 -6.70 8.92 -11.26
C GLY A 48 -7.59 7.70 -11.54
N ALA A 49 -7.31 6.53 -10.96
CA ALA A 49 -8.19 5.37 -11.10
C ALA A 49 -9.41 5.48 -10.16
N ASP A 50 -10.43 6.22 -10.57
CA ASP A 50 -11.62 6.56 -9.77
C ASP A 50 -12.83 5.63 -9.96
N SER A 51 -12.63 4.48 -10.61
CA SER A 51 -13.66 3.46 -10.85
C SER A 51 -13.09 2.05 -10.70
N ILE A 52 -13.96 1.05 -10.52
CA ILE A 52 -13.54 -0.35 -10.43
C ILE A 52 -12.85 -0.81 -11.70
N GLU A 53 -13.35 -0.38 -12.86
CA GLU A 53 -12.78 -0.67 -14.17
C GLU A 53 -11.38 -0.06 -14.30
N ALA A 54 -11.19 1.21 -13.89
CA ALA A 54 -9.88 1.86 -13.92
C ALA A 54 -8.89 1.21 -12.94
N VAL A 55 -9.32 0.89 -11.72
CA VAL A 55 -8.46 0.18 -10.74
C VAL A 55 -8.11 -1.22 -11.24
N LYS A 56 -9.06 -1.91 -11.87
CA LYS A 56 -8.85 -3.22 -12.51
C LYS A 56 -7.78 -3.14 -13.60
N GLU A 57 -7.84 -2.13 -14.47
CA GLU A 57 -6.85 -1.92 -15.52
C GLU A 57 -5.47 -1.58 -14.93
N ALA A 58 -5.42 -0.67 -13.94
CA ALA A 58 -4.18 -0.21 -13.34
C ALA A 58 -3.46 -1.27 -12.49
N THR A 59 -4.21 -2.11 -11.77
CA THR A 59 -3.63 -3.01 -10.74
C THR A 59 -3.80 -4.50 -11.04
N GLY A 60 -4.67 -4.87 -11.98
CA GLY A 60 -5.06 -6.24 -12.22
C GLY A 60 -5.93 -6.86 -11.11
N ALA A 61 -6.30 -6.10 -10.07
CA ALA A 61 -7.29 -6.55 -9.09
C ALA A 61 -8.62 -6.90 -9.79
N THR A 62 -9.47 -7.72 -9.16
CA THR A 62 -10.72 -8.26 -9.72
C THR A 62 -10.60 -9.25 -10.89
N THR A 63 -9.41 -9.41 -11.51
CA THR A 63 -9.18 -10.32 -12.66
C THR A 63 -8.77 -11.75 -12.28
N GLY A 64 -8.70 -12.08 -10.98
CA GLY A 64 -8.32 -13.41 -10.51
C GLY A 64 -9.45 -14.44 -10.60
N PHE A 65 -9.18 -15.67 -10.15
CA PHE A 65 -10.14 -16.79 -10.21
C PHE A 65 -11.48 -16.53 -9.50
N CYS A 66 -11.50 -15.59 -8.54
CA CYS A 66 -12.72 -15.22 -7.83
C CYS A 66 -13.49 -14.06 -8.50
N HIS A 67 -13.02 -13.56 -9.65
CA HIS A 67 -13.68 -12.52 -10.46
C HIS A 67 -14.15 -11.29 -9.66
N GLY A 68 -13.33 -10.83 -8.70
CA GLY A 68 -13.66 -9.69 -7.84
C GLY A 68 -14.51 -10.00 -6.61
N GLY A 69 -15.07 -11.21 -6.46
CA GLY A 69 -16.03 -11.55 -5.39
C GLY A 69 -15.51 -11.42 -3.95
N ARG A 70 -14.20 -11.26 -3.74
CA ARG A 70 -13.60 -11.07 -2.40
C ARG A 70 -13.00 -9.69 -2.15
N CYS A 71 -12.74 -8.91 -3.20
CA CYS A 71 -12.05 -7.62 -3.07
C CYS A 71 -12.85 -6.44 -3.59
N LYS A 72 -13.88 -6.65 -4.41
CA LYS A 72 -14.59 -5.57 -5.11
C LYS A 72 -15.14 -4.52 -4.15
N SER A 73 -15.94 -4.91 -3.15
CA SER A 73 -16.53 -3.98 -2.18
C SER A 73 -15.48 -3.18 -1.39
N LYS A 74 -14.39 -3.83 -0.96
CA LYS A 74 -13.26 -3.13 -0.33
C LYS A 74 -12.59 -2.12 -1.25
N ILE A 75 -12.52 -2.40 -2.55
CA ILE A 75 -11.95 -1.47 -3.53
C ILE A 75 -12.88 -0.27 -3.73
N GLU A 76 -14.20 -0.49 -3.76
CA GLU A 76 -15.20 0.58 -3.83
C GLU A 76 -15.06 1.53 -2.63
N GLU A 77 -14.97 0.99 -1.41
CA GLU A 77 -14.69 1.76 -0.20
C GLU A 77 -13.38 2.58 -0.31
N LEU A 78 -12.30 1.97 -0.78
CA LEU A 78 -11.01 2.66 -0.94
C LEU A 78 -11.07 3.79 -1.98
N ILE A 79 -11.83 3.62 -3.07
CA ILE A 79 -12.05 4.67 -4.07
C ILE A 79 -12.78 5.84 -3.42
N GLU A 80 -13.86 5.59 -2.67
CA GLU A 80 -14.61 6.63 -1.97
C GLU A 80 -13.75 7.40 -0.95
N GLU A 81 -12.88 6.69 -0.22
CA GLU A 81 -11.98 7.27 0.79
C GLU A 81 -10.81 8.09 0.20
N ASN A 82 -10.41 7.86 -1.06
CA ASN A 82 -9.14 8.37 -1.61
C ASN A 82 -9.24 9.12 -2.94
N LYS A 83 -10.45 9.36 -3.49
CA LYS A 83 -10.62 10.19 -4.70
C LYS A 83 -10.36 11.67 -4.48
#